data_AF-A0A6M1YHI3-F1
#
_entry.id   AF-A0A6M1YHI3-F1
#
_cell.length_a   1.000
_cell.length_b   1.000
_cell.length_c   1.000
_cell.angle_alpha   90.00
_cell.angle_beta   90.00
_cell.angle_gamma   90.00
#
_symmetry.space_group_name_H-M   'P 1'
#
loop_
_entity.id
_entity.type
_entity.pdbx_description
1 polymer ?
#
loop_
_entity_poly.entity_id
_entity_poly.type
_entity_poly.pdbx_seq_one_letter_code
_entity_poly.pdbx_strand_id
1 'polypeptide(L)'
;MIDFECVFSTREHAKILYNWKQHPSIRLVSKDSSKKTFDAFFAEDFLLKFVTSLYNFSYFVALKGKKIGCVRMHPVDSKILEVSLFLDPEFQNKGWGIKALKKAIEFAKGLGFRTLRVEIKQENTRSKKFFQKLGFKYQKTFQGLEMFHLDLFGQFKRTYIIAEAGSNWMVEGKDHKEIAKQMIFAAKDAGCDAIKFQTFRKDKLYAKGVSNAKYLKKRGINETMETLFEKFEMPLGMVEWLYLETQKVGLDFLSSVFSRPDFIAVDPFVKMHKIASYELCHLELLECVAQTKKTCLLSTGAASMQDILWAKSRLSDNEVILMQCTAHYPTPIEDLNLNTLLQMKSTFKTPVGLSDHSMDLLAPSIAVSLGASVIEKHFTLSRQYAGPDHFFALEPDELKTMCLNIRKAEKMGKNFSKKVENVEKELFYFAKRRLHTTRYVKKGEAFVYKKNFDILRSGDKKAGLEPKYLQLVNGKIAQCDLDEGEGIEQKDVNAAASTFF
;
A
#
# COMPACT_ATOMS: atom_id res chain seq x y z
N MET A 1 -12.66 -19.19 26.02
CA MET A 1 -11.98 -19.13 24.72
C MET A 1 -13.01 -18.74 23.66
N ILE A 2 -12.67 -17.86 22.73
CA ILE A 2 -13.48 -17.62 21.53
C ILE A 2 -12.80 -18.43 20.45
N ASP A 3 -13.55 -19.31 19.82
CA ASP A 3 -13.03 -20.17 18.78
C ASP A 3 -13.60 -19.70 17.45
N PHE A 4 -12.78 -19.78 16.41
CA PHE A 4 -13.16 -19.40 15.06
C PHE A 4 -13.31 -20.68 14.25
N GLU A 5 -14.50 -20.89 13.70
CA GLU A 5 -14.79 -22.05 12.87
C GLU A 5 -14.77 -21.60 11.41
N CYS A 6 -13.71 -21.96 10.68
CA CYS A 6 -13.65 -21.79 9.23
C CYS A 6 -14.24 -23.06 8.60
N VAL A 7 -15.49 -22.99 8.18
CA VAL A 7 -16.25 -24.15 7.67
C VAL A 7 -16.88 -23.83 6.34
N PHE A 8 -16.93 -24.83 5.46
CA PHE A 8 -17.76 -24.75 4.26
C PHE A 8 -19.21 -24.47 4.68
N SER A 9 -19.80 -23.46 4.04
CA SER A 9 -21.15 -23.02 4.36
C SER A 9 -22.15 -24.14 4.05
N THR A 10 -22.92 -24.56 5.06
CA THR A 10 -23.89 -25.68 4.96
C THR A 10 -25.31 -25.15 5.04
N ARG A 11 -26.30 -25.98 4.74
CA ARG A 11 -27.72 -25.61 4.91
C ARG A 11 -28.07 -25.26 6.37
N GLU A 12 -27.37 -25.82 7.36
CA GLU A 12 -27.53 -25.46 8.77
C GLU A 12 -27.00 -24.05 9.08
N HIS A 13 -25.84 -23.68 8.52
CA HIS A 13 -25.33 -22.32 8.58
C HIS A 13 -26.32 -21.31 7.98
N ALA A 14 -27.01 -21.70 6.89
CA ALA A 14 -28.06 -20.88 6.32
C ALA A 14 -29.24 -20.69 7.28
N LYS A 15 -29.68 -21.74 7.99
CA LYS A 15 -30.76 -21.64 8.98
C LYS A 15 -30.40 -20.68 10.11
N ILE A 16 -29.17 -20.75 10.62
CA ILE A 16 -28.68 -19.84 11.68
C ILE A 16 -28.72 -18.38 11.20
N LEU A 17 -28.13 -18.10 10.04
CA LEU A 17 -28.11 -16.74 9.47
C LEU A 17 -29.52 -16.24 9.15
N TYR A 18 -30.39 -17.11 8.63
CA TYR A 18 -31.78 -16.79 8.35
C TYR A 18 -32.50 -16.36 9.63
N ASN A 19 -32.38 -17.13 10.72
CA ASN A 19 -33.02 -16.82 12.00
C ASN A 19 -32.56 -15.48 12.56
N TRP A 20 -31.25 -15.18 12.52
CA TRP A 20 -30.75 -13.85 12.91
C TRP A 20 -31.31 -12.74 12.03
N LYS A 21 -31.37 -12.96 10.71
CA LYS A 21 -31.92 -12.01 9.75
C LYS A 21 -33.43 -11.82 9.87
N GLN A 22 -34.18 -12.71 10.52
CA GLN A 22 -35.59 -12.47 10.80
C GLN A 22 -35.81 -11.50 11.96
N HIS A 23 -34.79 -11.22 12.77
CA HIS A 23 -34.94 -10.27 13.86
C HIS A 23 -35.17 -8.83 13.33
N PRO A 24 -36.22 -8.11 13.79
CA PRO A 24 -36.55 -6.77 13.26
C PRO A 24 -35.40 -5.77 13.31
N SER A 25 -34.63 -5.78 14.41
CA SER A 25 -33.47 -4.88 14.56
C SER A 25 -32.33 -5.16 13.58
N ILE A 26 -32.25 -6.36 12.99
CA ILE A 26 -31.26 -6.73 11.97
C ILE A 26 -31.77 -6.37 10.58
N ARG A 27 -33.05 -6.62 10.28
CA ARG A 27 -33.65 -6.33 8.96
C ARG A 27 -33.59 -4.87 8.60
N LEU A 28 -33.90 -3.99 9.55
CA LEU A 28 -33.90 -2.54 9.33
C LEU A 28 -32.54 -2.02 8.87
N VAL A 29 -31.45 -2.65 9.32
CA VAL A 29 -30.07 -2.18 9.08
C VAL A 29 -29.30 -2.99 8.02
N SER A 30 -29.90 -4.05 7.49
CA SER A 30 -29.34 -4.92 6.45
C SER A 30 -29.49 -4.30 5.06
N LYS A 31 -28.51 -4.51 4.15
CA LYS A 31 -28.58 -4.06 2.74
C LYS A 31 -29.84 -4.56 2.03
N ASP A 32 -30.22 -5.80 2.31
CA ASP A 32 -31.50 -6.39 1.89
C ASP A 32 -32.40 -6.53 3.12
N SER A 33 -33.53 -5.82 3.09
CA SER A 33 -34.55 -5.79 4.15
C SER A 33 -35.84 -6.51 3.75
N SER A 34 -35.87 -7.18 2.60
CA SER A 34 -37.04 -7.92 2.13
C SER A 34 -37.35 -9.10 3.06
N LYS A 35 -38.65 -9.40 3.22
CA LYS A 35 -39.09 -10.61 3.92
C LYS A 35 -39.06 -11.77 2.93
N LYS A 36 -38.10 -12.67 3.11
CA LYS A 36 -37.96 -13.89 2.32
C LYS A 36 -38.36 -15.12 3.14
N THR A 37 -38.89 -16.15 2.46
CA THR A 37 -38.97 -17.50 3.03
C THR A 37 -37.56 -18.08 3.19
N PHE A 38 -37.42 -19.14 3.98
CA PHE A 38 -36.12 -19.80 4.15
C PHE A 38 -35.55 -20.30 2.83
N ASP A 39 -36.39 -20.89 1.97
CA ASP A 39 -35.93 -21.43 0.69
C ASP A 39 -35.53 -20.33 -0.30
N ALA A 40 -36.24 -19.20 -0.33
CA ALA A 40 -35.84 -18.03 -1.12
C ALA A 40 -34.52 -17.42 -0.61
N PHE A 41 -34.36 -17.27 0.72
CA PHE A 41 -33.08 -16.85 1.31
C PHE A 41 -31.95 -17.83 1.00
N PHE A 42 -32.22 -19.13 1.08
CA PHE A 42 -31.23 -20.16 0.83
C PHE A 42 -30.75 -20.12 -0.62
N ALA A 43 -31.68 -20.07 -1.58
CA ALA A 43 -31.39 -20.08 -3.01
C ALA A 43 -30.75 -18.78 -3.51
N GLU A 44 -31.34 -17.62 -3.18
CA GLU A 44 -30.94 -16.34 -3.78
C GLU A 44 -29.80 -15.65 -3.03
N ASP A 45 -29.74 -15.81 -1.71
CA ASP A 45 -28.76 -15.11 -0.87
C ASP A 45 -27.66 -16.03 -0.40
N PHE A 46 -28.00 -17.17 0.21
CA PHE A 46 -27.01 -18.00 0.87
C PHE A 46 -26.10 -18.71 -0.14
N LEU A 47 -26.66 -19.41 -1.12
CA LEU A 47 -25.85 -20.10 -2.14
C LEU A 47 -24.98 -19.11 -2.93
N LEU A 48 -25.57 -17.98 -3.36
CA LEU A 48 -24.86 -16.99 -4.15
C LEU A 48 -23.73 -16.29 -3.36
N LYS A 49 -23.99 -15.96 -2.09
CA LYS A 49 -23.07 -15.13 -1.28
C LYS A 49 -22.09 -15.92 -0.42
N PHE A 50 -22.37 -17.19 -0.12
CA PHE A 50 -21.58 -18.01 0.81
C PHE A 50 -21.03 -19.31 0.22
N VAL A 51 -21.53 -19.78 -0.94
CA VAL A 51 -21.18 -21.12 -1.46
C VAL A 51 -20.61 -21.09 -2.88
N THR A 52 -21.20 -20.32 -3.79
CA THR A 52 -20.90 -20.41 -5.25
C THR A 52 -19.59 -19.75 -5.70
N SER A 53 -19.00 -18.88 -4.88
CA SER A 53 -17.71 -18.25 -5.21
C SER A 53 -16.57 -18.93 -4.47
N LEU A 54 -15.63 -19.50 -5.22
CA LEU A 54 -14.37 -20.08 -4.72
C LEU A 54 -13.49 -19.06 -3.97
N TYR A 55 -13.79 -17.77 -4.09
CA TYR A 55 -13.01 -16.67 -3.52
C TYR A 55 -13.69 -16.02 -2.31
N ASN A 56 -14.88 -16.49 -1.91
CA ASN A 56 -15.55 -15.97 -0.72
C ASN A 56 -15.03 -16.69 0.52
N PHE A 57 -14.49 -15.91 1.46
CA PHE A 57 -14.05 -16.42 2.75
C PHE A 57 -15.12 -16.07 3.79
N SER A 58 -15.68 -17.08 4.45
CA SER A 58 -16.62 -16.86 5.55
C SER A 58 -16.22 -17.71 6.74
N TYR A 59 -16.28 -17.13 7.94
CA TYR A 59 -16.08 -17.89 9.17
C TYR A 59 -17.13 -17.51 10.20
N PHE A 60 -17.48 -18.49 11.04
CA PHE A 60 -18.38 -18.30 12.15
C PHE A 60 -17.58 -18.00 13.41
N VAL A 61 -18.11 -17.07 14.21
CA VAL A 61 -17.60 -16.72 15.53
C VAL A 61 -18.32 -17.60 16.52
N ALA A 62 -17.59 -18.46 17.23
CA ALA A 62 -18.15 -19.36 18.22
C ALA A 62 -17.70 -18.99 19.65
N LEU A 63 -18.62 -19.10 20.60
CA LEU A 63 -18.35 -18.95 22.02
C LEU A 63 -18.83 -20.22 22.74
N LYS A 64 -17.88 -21.00 23.28
CA LYS A 64 -18.15 -22.30 23.91
C LYS A 64 -19.00 -23.23 23.01
N GLY A 65 -18.65 -23.31 21.73
CA GLY A 65 -19.37 -24.12 20.73
C GLY A 65 -20.66 -23.50 20.16
N LYS A 66 -21.23 -22.45 20.78
CA LYS A 66 -22.38 -21.72 20.21
C LYS A 66 -21.93 -20.72 19.16
N LYS A 67 -22.48 -20.79 17.94
CA LYS A 67 -22.28 -19.78 16.89
C LYS A 67 -22.99 -18.48 17.30
N ILE A 68 -22.24 -17.39 17.41
CA ILE A 68 -22.73 -16.07 17.89
C ILE A 68 -22.53 -14.95 16.87
N GLY A 69 -21.85 -15.25 15.75
CA GLY A 69 -21.65 -14.30 14.68
C GLY A 69 -21.07 -14.96 13.42
N CYS A 70 -21.02 -14.18 12.36
CA CYS A 70 -20.44 -14.56 11.08
C CYS A 70 -19.72 -13.35 10.47
N VAL A 71 -18.50 -13.57 10.01
CA VAL A 71 -17.79 -12.60 9.18
C VAL A 71 -17.70 -13.17 7.77
N ARG A 72 -18.19 -12.39 6.81
CA ARG A 72 -18.06 -12.67 5.38
C ARG A 72 -17.05 -11.70 4.78
N MET A 73 -16.13 -12.23 4.00
CA MET A 73 -15.09 -11.49 3.31
C MET A 73 -15.15 -11.83 1.82
N HIS A 74 -15.39 -10.81 1.01
CA HIS A 74 -15.60 -10.92 -0.43
C HIS A 74 -14.56 -10.05 -1.16
N PRO A 75 -13.63 -10.64 -1.92
CA PRO A 75 -12.69 -9.88 -2.72
C PRO A 75 -13.42 -9.01 -3.74
N VAL A 76 -13.28 -7.70 -3.66
CA VAL A 76 -13.80 -6.77 -4.68
C VAL A 76 -12.81 -6.70 -5.85
N ASP A 77 -11.52 -6.66 -5.53
CA ASP A 77 -10.40 -6.79 -6.46
C ASP A 77 -9.17 -7.37 -5.72
N SER A 78 -8.00 -7.37 -6.37
CA SER A 78 -6.74 -7.89 -5.81
C SER A 78 -6.23 -7.18 -4.54
N LYS A 79 -6.74 -5.99 -4.22
CA LYS A 79 -6.29 -5.13 -3.11
C LYS A 79 -7.39 -4.89 -2.08
N ILE A 80 -8.66 -4.94 -2.48
CA ILE A 80 -9.81 -4.56 -1.67
C ILE A 80 -10.62 -5.81 -1.29
N LEU A 81 -10.79 -6.01 0.01
CA LEU A 81 -11.65 -7.04 0.57
C LEU A 81 -12.88 -6.39 1.21
N GLU A 82 -14.06 -6.64 0.68
CA GLU A 82 -15.30 -6.23 1.33
C GLU A 82 -15.58 -7.13 2.53
N VAL A 83 -15.84 -6.55 3.69
CA VAL A 83 -16.17 -7.28 4.91
C VAL A 83 -17.61 -7.00 5.31
N SER A 84 -18.33 -8.05 5.68
CA SER A 84 -19.66 -7.96 6.28
C SER A 84 -19.65 -8.72 7.60
N LEU A 85 -20.08 -8.08 8.69
CA LEU A 85 -20.14 -8.67 10.01
C LEU A 85 -21.60 -8.80 10.45
N PHE A 86 -21.98 -10.02 10.84
CA PHE A 86 -23.26 -10.33 11.44
C PHE A 86 -23.04 -10.87 12.85
N LEU A 87 -23.81 -10.39 13.81
CA LEU A 87 -23.84 -10.93 15.17
C LEU A 87 -25.26 -11.32 15.52
N ASP A 88 -25.39 -12.43 16.22
CA ASP A 88 -26.62 -12.81 16.91
C ASP A 88 -27.13 -11.61 17.75
N PRO A 89 -28.41 -11.22 17.66
CA PRO A 89 -29.00 -10.14 18.45
C PRO A 89 -28.66 -10.19 19.95
N GLU A 90 -28.63 -11.39 20.56
CA GLU A 90 -28.32 -11.58 21.98
C GLU A 90 -26.88 -11.22 22.35
N PHE A 91 -25.99 -11.20 21.35
CA PHE A 91 -24.54 -11.00 21.52
C PHE A 91 -24.08 -9.62 21.02
N GLN A 92 -25.00 -8.75 20.62
CA GLN A 92 -24.64 -7.39 20.25
C GLN A 92 -24.26 -6.53 21.47
N ASN A 93 -23.49 -5.46 21.24
CA ASN A 93 -23.00 -4.53 22.29
C ASN A 93 -22.12 -5.16 23.39
N LYS A 94 -21.72 -6.43 23.27
CA LYS A 94 -20.86 -7.14 24.23
C LYS A 94 -19.38 -7.22 23.80
N GLY A 95 -18.97 -6.41 22.82
CA GLY A 95 -17.59 -6.34 22.32
C GLY A 95 -17.18 -7.45 21.33
N TRP A 96 -18.04 -8.44 21.08
CA TRP A 96 -17.71 -9.58 20.18
C TRP A 96 -17.42 -9.16 18.73
N GLY A 97 -18.10 -8.12 18.23
CA GLY A 97 -17.86 -7.62 16.88
C GLY A 97 -16.45 -7.06 16.66
N ILE A 98 -15.88 -6.41 17.68
CA ILE A 98 -14.51 -5.89 17.63
C ILE A 98 -13.52 -7.06 17.51
N LYS A 99 -13.71 -8.11 18.32
CA LYS A 99 -12.83 -9.29 18.30
C LYS A 99 -12.92 -10.04 16.96
N ALA A 100 -14.13 -10.20 16.44
CA ALA A 100 -14.36 -10.80 15.13
C ALA A 100 -13.69 -10.02 13.99
N LEU A 101 -13.79 -8.68 14.00
CA LEU A 101 -13.22 -7.83 12.96
C LEU A 101 -11.69 -7.74 13.03
N LYS A 102 -11.08 -7.74 14.23
CA LYS A 102 -9.62 -7.80 14.37
C LYS A 102 -9.02 -9.03 13.71
N LYS A 103 -9.68 -10.18 13.84
CA LYS A 103 -9.27 -11.41 13.14
C LYS A 103 -9.47 -11.33 11.63
N ALA A 104 -10.54 -10.68 11.17
CA ALA A 104 -10.74 -10.42 9.74
C ALA A 104 -9.59 -9.57 9.17
N ILE A 105 -9.15 -8.56 9.92
CA ILE A 105 -8.01 -7.71 9.58
C ILE A 105 -6.71 -8.52 9.48
N GLU A 106 -6.40 -9.35 10.48
CA GLU A 106 -5.21 -10.23 10.46
C GLU A 106 -5.23 -11.19 9.28
N PHE A 107 -6.39 -11.82 9.02
CA PHE A 107 -6.57 -12.73 7.90
C PHE A 107 -6.39 -12.02 6.55
N ALA A 108 -7.00 -10.85 6.38
CA ALA A 108 -6.88 -10.05 5.17
C ALA A 108 -5.43 -9.61 4.91
N LYS A 109 -4.69 -9.23 5.96
CA LYS A 109 -3.25 -8.95 5.90
C LYS A 109 -2.46 -10.17 5.44
N GLY A 110 -2.74 -11.34 6.00
CA GLY A 110 -2.09 -12.61 5.63
C GLY A 110 -2.30 -13.00 4.17
N LEU A 111 -3.48 -12.69 3.61
CA LEU A 111 -3.80 -12.90 2.19
C LEU A 111 -3.27 -11.78 1.26
N GLY A 112 -2.66 -10.72 1.80
CA GLY A 112 -2.08 -9.64 1.01
C GLY A 112 -3.07 -8.55 0.55
N PHE A 113 -4.31 -8.55 1.05
CA PHE A 113 -5.23 -7.44 0.81
C PHE A 113 -4.73 -6.17 1.49
N ARG A 114 -4.89 -5.02 0.84
CA ARG A 114 -4.40 -3.72 1.34
C ARG A 114 -5.47 -2.89 2.03
N THR A 115 -6.73 -3.11 1.66
CA THR A 115 -7.84 -2.30 2.15
C THR A 115 -9.02 -3.21 2.49
N LEU A 116 -9.60 -3.01 3.68
CA LEU A 116 -10.93 -3.52 3.96
C LEU A 116 -11.95 -2.46 3.57
N ARG A 117 -13.03 -2.88 2.92
CA ARG A 117 -14.19 -2.04 2.63
C ARG A 117 -15.41 -2.56 3.38
N VAL A 118 -16.24 -1.65 3.87
CA VAL A 118 -17.57 -1.96 4.39
C VAL A 118 -18.58 -1.02 3.75
N GLU A 119 -19.79 -1.52 3.56
CA GLU A 119 -20.91 -0.75 3.02
C GLU A 119 -22.05 -0.75 4.03
N ILE A 120 -22.54 0.44 4.34
CA ILE A 120 -23.47 0.66 5.44
C ILE A 120 -24.60 1.54 4.92
N LYS A 121 -25.85 1.16 5.18
CA LYS A 121 -27.02 2.01 4.92
C LYS A 121 -26.89 3.37 5.61
N GLN A 122 -27.31 4.44 4.95
CA GLN A 122 -27.23 5.81 5.48
C GLN A 122 -27.91 5.95 6.85
N GLU A 123 -29.05 5.28 7.04
CA GLU A 123 -29.81 5.27 8.27
C GLU A 123 -29.15 4.45 9.41
N ASN A 124 -28.16 3.61 9.12
CA ASN A 124 -27.51 2.74 10.12
C ASN A 124 -26.35 3.45 10.85
N THR A 125 -26.69 4.48 11.63
CA THR A 125 -25.74 5.27 12.43
C THR A 125 -24.92 4.44 13.42
N ARG A 126 -25.48 3.33 13.93
CA ARG A 126 -24.81 2.45 14.90
C ARG A 126 -23.62 1.73 14.27
N SER A 127 -23.79 1.12 13.09
CA SER A 127 -22.68 0.48 12.38
C SER A 127 -21.63 1.50 11.93
N LYS A 128 -22.06 2.71 11.49
CA LYS A 128 -21.14 3.79 11.14
C LYS A 128 -20.19 4.13 12.30
N LYS A 129 -20.75 4.42 13.49
CA LYS A 129 -19.96 4.68 14.71
C LYS A 129 -19.06 3.49 15.08
N PHE A 130 -19.54 2.26 14.95
CA PHE A 130 -18.76 1.06 15.23
C PHE A 130 -17.52 0.94 14.33
N PHE A 131 -17.68 1.07 13.01
CA PHE A 131 -16.56 0.96 12.08
C PHE A 131 -15.61 2.16 12.16
N GLN A 132 -16.13 3.37 12.35
CA GLN A 132 -15.30 4.57 12.56
C GLN A 132 -14.41 4.44 13.81
N LYS A 133 -14.94 3.90 14.92
CA LYS A 133 -14.16 3.61 16.14
C LYS A 133 -13.02 2.62 15.89
N LEU A 134 -13.15 1.78 14.86
CA LEU A 134 -12.13 0.81 14.44
C LEU A 134 -11.22 1.35 13.33
N GLY A 135 -11.26 2.66 13.07
CA GLY A 135 -10.36 3.33 12.12
C GLY A 135 -10.86 3.38 10.68
N PHE A 136 -12.06 2.87 10.39
CA PHE A 136 -12.61 2.96 9.04
C PHE A 136 -12.99 4.42 8.70
N LYS A 137 -12.56 4.89 7.54
CA LYS A 137 -12.80 6.24 7.03
C LYS A 137 -13.88 6.22 5.96
N TYR A 138 -14.78 7.20 6.01
CA TYR A 138 -15.78 7.40 4.96
C TYR A 138 -15.08 7.67 3.62
N GLN A 139 -15.61 7.07 2.54
CA GLN A 139 -15.09 7.25 1.19
C GLN A 139 -16.08 7.98 0.28
N LYS A 140 -17.28 7.42 0.14
CA LYS A 140 -18.33 7.94 -0.75
C LYS A 140 -19.67 7.31 -0.42
N THR A 141 -20.73 7.94 -0.93
CA THR A 141 -22.08 7.40 -0.95
C THR A 141 -22.43 6.95 -2.36
N PHE A 142 -23.06 5.79 -2.50
CA PHE A 142 -23.58 5.30 -3.77
C PHE A 142 -24.85 4.49 -3.53
N GLN A 143 -25.94 4.81 -4.24
CA GLN A 143 -27.23 4.11 -4.16
C GLN A 143 -27.74 3.90 -2.71
N GLY A 144 -27.67 4.94 -1.88
CA GLY A 144 -28.13 4.88 -0.48
C GLY A 144 -27.21 4.13 0.50
N LEU A 145 -26.05 3.65 0.02
CA LEU A 145 -25.02 3.02 0.85
C LEU A 145 -23.81 3.96 1.01
N GLU A 146 -23.39 4.16 2.25
CA GLU A 146 -22.12 4.78 2.60
C GLU A 146 -21.01 3.73 2.63
N MET A 147 -19.96 3.96 1.84
CA MET A 147 -18.76 3.13 1.83
C MET A 147 -17.72 3.68 2.80
N PHE A 148 -17.20 2.79 3.64
CA PHE A 148 -16.05 3.07 4.50
C PHE A 148 -14.91 2.12 4.18
N HIS A 149 -13.67 2.58 4.37
CA HIS A 149 -12.48 1.77 4.16
C HIS A 149 -11.51 1.83 5.34
N LEU A 150 -10.76 0.76 5.53
CA LEU A 150 -9.63 0.69 6.45
C LEU A 150 -8.40 0.25 5.67
N ASP A 151 -7.37 1.09 5.66
CA ASP A 151 -6.07 0.72 5.13
C ASP A 151 -5.39 -0.24 6.11
N LEU A 152 -5.06 -1.44 5.63
CA LEU A 152 -4.55 -2.53 6.45
C LEU A 152 -3.07 -2.34 6.79
N PHE A 153 -2.33 -1.66 5.93
CA PHE A 153 -0.94 -1.30 6.16
C PHE A 153 -0.89 0.22 6.29
N GLY A 154 -0.06 0.76 7.20
CA GLY A 154 0.28 2.17 7.21
C GLY A 154 1.10 2.47 5.96
N GLN A 155 0.40 2.63 4.84
CA GLN A 155 0.98 3.17 3.64
C GLN A 155 0.60 4.63 3.62
N PHE A 156 1.62 5.47 3.56
CA PHE A 156 1.43 6.83 3.10
C PHE A 156 0.57 6.79 1.84
N LYS A 157 -0.44 7.68 1.73
CA LYS A 157 -1.38 7.73 0.59
C LYS A 157 -0.67 7.84 -0.76
N ARG A 158 0.58 8.28 -0.71
CA ARG A 158 1.58 8.43 -1.76
C ARG A 158 2.96 8.19 -1.11
N THR A 159 4.00 7.85 -1.87
CA THR A 159 5.38 7.77 -1.42
C THR A 159 5.75 9.03 -0.63
N TYR A 160 6.26 8.82 0.59
CA TYR A 160 6.72 9.87 1.49
C TYR A 160 8.16 10.25 1.14
N ILE A 161 8.38 11.52 0.79
CA ILE A 161 9.68 12.00 0.31
C ILE A 161 10.35 12.85 1.39
N ILE A 162 11.56 12.47 1.78
CA ILE A 162 12.38 13.12 2.79
C ILE A 162 13.58 13.77 2.11
N ALA A 163 13.70 15.08 2.24
CA ALA A 163 14.94 15.79 1.94
C ALA A 163 15.88 15.67 3.14
N GLU A 164 16.98 14.94 3.00
CA GLU A 164 17.99 14.80 4.06
C GLU A 164 18.94 15.99 4.02
N ALA A 165 18.69 16.97 4.89
CA ALA A 165 19.59 18.10 5.11
C ALA A 165 20.85 17.65 5.87
N GLY A 166 20.72 16.65 6.74
CA GLY A 166 21.83 16.15 7.55
C GLY A 166 22.51 17.28 8.32
N SER A 167 23.80 17.48 8.04
CA SER A 167 24.62 18.58 8.58
C SER A 167 24.89 19.71 7.58
N ASN A 168 24.29 19.69 6.39
CA ASN A 168 24.49 20.71 5.33
C ASN A 168 23.92 22.10 5.67
N TRP A 169 23.23 22.23 6.81
CA TRP A 169 22.81 23.51 7.37
C TRP A 169 23.99 24.33 7.93
N MET A 170 25.09 23.66 8.27
CA MET A 170 26.33 24.27 8.73
C MET A 170 27.20 24.61 7.52
N VAL A 171 27.29 25.89 7.20
CA VAL A 171 28.14 26.41 6.11
C VAL A 171 29.03 27.48 6.68
N GLU A 172 30.34 27.25 6.59
CA GLU A 172 31.34 28.17 7.13
C GLU A 172 31.17 29.59 6.57
N GLY A 173 31.23 30.59 7.46
CA GLY A 173 31.06 32.00 7.11
C GLY A 173 29.61 32.43 6.81
N LYS A 174 28.60 31.60 7.08
CA LYS A 174 27.18 31.93 6.89
C LYS A 174 26.36 31.82 8.17
N ASP A 175 25.20 32.47 8.19
CA ASP A 175 24.21 32.26 9.26
C ASP A 175 23.53 30.90 9.07
N HIS A 176 23.86 29.99 9.98
CA HIS A 176 23.36 28.62 10.01
C HIS A 176 21.83 28.50 10.11
N LYS A 177 21.16 29.41 10.84
CA LYS A 177 19.69 29.40 10.93
C LYS A 177 19.09 29.83 9.60
N GLU A 178 19.68 30.84 8.96
CA GLU A 178 19.21 31.30 7.67
C GLU A 178 19.40 30.23 6.58
N ILE A 179 20.54 29.52 6.57
CA ILE A 179 20.75 28.36 5.69
C ILE A 179 19.70 27.27 5.95
N ALA A 180 19.50 26.86 7.20
CA ALA A 180 18.51 25.84 7.53
C ALA A 180 17.09 26.25 7.09
N LYS A 181 16.72 27.53 7.26
CA LYS A 181 15.43 28.07 6.83
C LYS A 181 15.27 28.03 5.31
N GLN A 182 16.31 28.41 4.56
CA GLN A 182 16.33 28.30 3.09
C GLN A 182 16.19 26.85 2.63
N MET A 183 16.86 25.91 3.32
CA MET A 183 16.73 24.48 3.05
C MET A 183 15.29 23.98 3.28
N ILE A 184 14.64 24.40 4.37
CA ILE A 184 13.24 24.07 4.67
C ILE A 184 12.33 24.56 3.54
N PHE A 185 12.52 25.80 3.07
CA PHE A 185 11.73 26.36 1.98
C PHE A 185 11.96 25.64 0.66
N ALA A 186 13.22 25.35 0.31
CA ALA A 186 13.57 24.64 -0.92
C ALA A 186 13.02 23.20 -0.94
N ALA A 187 13.09 22.48 0.18
CA ALA A 187 12.48 21.15 0.31
C ALA A 187 10.95 21.21 0.12
N LYS A 188 10.30 22.25 0.67
CA LYS A 188 8.87 22.47 0.48
C LYS A 188 8.52 22.76 -0.98
N ASP A 189 9.25 23.67 -1.65
CA ASP A 189 9.01 24.02 -3.07
C ASP A 189 9.24 22.83 -4.00
N ALA A 190 10.23 21.98 -3.70
CA ALA A 190 10.49 20.76 -4.43
C ALA A 190 9.34 19.73 -4.31
N GLY A 191 8.47 19.86 -3.30
CA GLY A 191 7.33 18.97 -3.07
C GLY A 191 7.63 17.78 -2.15
N CYS A 192 8.66 17.90 -1.29
CA CYS A 192 8.94 16.93 -0.24
C CYS A 192 7.83 16.91 0.83
N ASP A 193 7.72 15.79 1.52
CA ASP A 193 6.78 15.61 2.65
C ASP A 193 7.46 15.95 3.98
N ALA A 194 8.78 15.73 4.08
CA ALA A 194 9.60 16.06 5.23
C ALA A 194 10.97 16.63 4.85
N ILE A 195 11.57 17.33 5.81
CA ILE A 195 13.01 17.60 5.83
C ILE A 195 13.60 16.95 7.09
N LYS A 196 14.76 16.31 6.92
CA LYS A 196 15.44 15.59 8.00
C LYS A 196 16.81 16.20 8.29
N PHE A 197 17.10 16.36 9.57
CA PHE A 197 18.40 16.80 10.09
C PHE A 197 19.10 15.66 10.87
N GLN A 198 20.30 15.93 11.37
CA GLN A 198 21.00 15.02 12.27
C GLN A 198 21.29 15.71 13.60
N THR A 199 20.93 15.03 14.70
CA THR A 199 21.19 15.46 16.06
C THR A 199 22.09 14.43 16.72
N PHE A 200 23.37 14.77 16.89
CA PHE A 200 24.35 13.92 17.55
C PHE A 200 25.19 14.71 18.55
N ARG A 201 25.80 14.02 19.51
CA ARG A 201 26.90 14.54 20.33
C ARG A 201 28.23 13.91 19.90
N LYS A 202 29.25 14.74 19.70
CA LYS A 202 30.59 14.32 19.26
C LYS A 202 31.21 13.25 20.18
N ASP A 203 30.93 13.33 21.48
CA ASP A 203 31.49 12.43 22.51
C ASP A 203 30.74 11.09 22.62
N LYS A 204 29.64 10.91 21.88
CA LYS A 204 28.82 9.68 21.87
C LYS A 204 28.94 8.86 20.59
N LEU A 205 29.59 9.40 19.54
CA LEU A 205 29.66 8.76 18.23
C LEU A 205 30.88 7.86 18.04
N TYR A 206 32.07 8.38 18.35
CA TYR A 206 33.33 7.69 18.11
C TYR A 206 34.12 7.54 19.40
N ALA A 207 34.89 6.46 19.49
CA ALA A 207 35.89 6.33 20.53
C ALA A 207 36.92 7.48 20.45
N LYS A 208 37.48 7.87 21.59
CA LYS A 208 38.49 8.94 21.65
C LYS A 208 39.76 8.52 20.88
N GLY A 209 40.38 9.48 20.20
CA GLY A 209 41.63 9.27 19.47
C GLY A 209 41.48 8.57 18.10
N VAL A 210 40.26 8.41 17.59
CA VAL A 210 40.02 7.81 16.27
C VAL A 210 40.46 8.75 15.15
N SER A 211 41.33 8.25 14.28
CA SER A 211 41.77 8.94 13.07
C SER A 211 40.67 9.02 12.01
N ASN A 212 40.80 9.93 11.06
CA ASN A 212 39.82 10.12 9.99
C ASN A 212 39.62 8.87 9.10
N ALA A 213 38.38 8.66 8.64
CA ALA A 213 38.00 7.62 7.70
C ALA A 213 38.71 7.79 6.34
N LYS A 214 39.03 6.67 5.68
CA LYS A 214 39.78 6.66 4.41
C LYS A 214 39.09 7.45 3.30
N TYR A 215 37.75 7.42 3.23
CA TYR A 215 37.00 8.11 2.16
C TYR A 215 37.05 9.63 2.30
N LEU A 216 37.03 10.16 3.53
CA LEU A 216 37.18 11.58 3.82
C LEU A 216 38.61 12.06 3.53
N LYS A 217 39.62 11.26 3.91
CA LYS A 217 41.03 11.55 3.57
C LYS A 217 41.26 11.66 2.06
N LYS A 218 40.68 10.75 1.27
CA LYS A 218 40.74 10.80 -0.20
C LYS A 218 40.14 12.09 -0.79
N ARG A 219 39.30 12.79 -0.03
CA ARG A 219 38.66 14.07 -0.40
C ARG A 219 39.38 15.28 0.18
N GLY A 220 40.55 15.10 0.82
CA GLY A 220 41.32 16.18 1.41
C GLY A 220 40.83 16.64 2.79
N ILE A 221 39.80 15.98 3.35
CA ILE A 221 39.37 16.20 4.73
C ILE A 221 40.31 15.39 5.61
N ASN A 222 41.22 16.08 6.30
CA ASN A 222 42.30 15.46 7.09
C ASN A 222 42.09 15.60 8.60
N GLU A 223 41.09 16.36 9.04
CA GLU A 223 40.76 16.49 10.47
C GLU A 223 40.41 15.14 11.11
N THR A 224 40.60 14.99 12.43
CA THR A 224 40.13 13.80 13.13
C THR A 224 38.60 13.73 13.12
N MET A 225 38.03 12.54 13.35
CA MET A 225 36.57 12.41 13.45
C MET A 225 36.01 13.29 14.56
N GLU A 226 36.72 13.42 15.69
CA GLU A 226 36.29 14.28 16.80
C GLU A 226 36.22 15.76 16.39
N THR A 227 37.26 16.29 15.76
CA THR A 227 37.28 17.69 15.29
C THR A 227 36.25 17.94 14.19
N LEU A 228 36.01 16.97 13.31
CA LEU A 228 35.00 17.09 12.27
C LEU A 228 33.60 17.18 12.90
N PHE A 229 33.24 16.23 13.76
CA PHE A 229 31.89 16.18 14.34
C PHE A 229 31.64 17.30 15.35
N GLU A 230 32.68 17.86 15.98
CA GLU A 230 32.53 19.07 16.79
C GLU A 230 31.99 20.27 15.98
N LYS A 231 32.42 20.44 14.73
CA LYS A 231 31.94 21.53 13.85
C LYS A 231 30.46 21.37 13.48
N PHE A 232 30.00 20.14 13.33
CA PHE A 232 28.65 19.83 12.85
C PHE A 232 27.67 19.48 13.98
N GLU A 233 28.14 19.51 15.24
CA GLU A 233 27.31 19.27 16.41
C GLU A 233 26.27 20.38 16.59
N MET A 234 25.00 20.06 16.30
CA MET A 234 23.90 21.01 16.42
C MET A 234 23.62 21.38 17.88
N PRO A 235 23.40 22.65 18.25
CA PRO A 235 22.91 23.01 19.58
C PRO A 235 21.50 22.42 19.83
N LEU A 236 21.22 21.87 21.01
CA LEU A 236 19.93 21.21 21.29
C LEU A 236 18.71 22.16 21.11
N GLY A 237 18.84 23.43 21.48
CA GLY A 237 17.78 24.44 21.27
C GLY A 237 17.46 24.72 19.79
N MET A 238 18.34 24.32 18.86
CA MET A 238 18.07 24.41 17.43
C MET A 238 17.04 23.38 16.98
N VAL A 239 16.89 22.24 17.66
CA VAL A 239 15.91 21.20 17.31
C VAL A 239 14.48 21.73 17.37
N GLU A 240 14.09 22.34 18.48
CA GLU A 240 12.77 22.95 18.65
C GLU A 240 12.57 24.09 17.63
N TRP A 241 13.59 24.92 17.44
CA TRP A 241 13.54 26.02 16.47
C TRP A 241 13.29 25.50 15.04
N LEU A 242 14.03 24.47 14.60
CA LEU A 242 13.84 23.84 13.29
C LEU A 242 12.43 23.28 13.14
N TYR A 243 11.94 22.54 14.15
CA TYR A 243 10.57 22.04 14.16
C TYR A 243 9.55 23.16 13.95
N LEU A 244 9.67 24.27 14.68
CA LEU A 244 8.77 25.41 14.56
C LEU A 244 8.83 26.04 13.15
N GLU A 245 10.02 26.15 12.54
CA GLU A 245 10.16 26.63 11.17
C GLU A 245 9.50 25.68 10.15
N THR A 246 9.61 24.36 10.30
CA THR A 246 8.94 23.43 9.37
C THR A 246 7.42 23.51 9.49
N GLN A 247 6.89 23.75 10.70
CA GLN A 247 5.44 23.89 10.90
C GLN A 247 4.87 25.09 10.13
N LYS A 248 5.60 26.20 10.02
CA LYS A 248 5.16 27.40 9.29
C LYS A 248 4.88 27.15 7.81
N VAL A 249 5.58 26.18 7.20
CA VAL A 249 5.44 25.83 5.78
C VAL A 249 4.67 24.51 5.56
N GLY A 250 4.18 23.89 6.64
CA GLY A 250 3.49 22.61 6.59
C GLY A 250 4.37 21.51 6.02
N LEU A 251 5.58 21.36 6.55
CA LEU A 251 6.55 20.30 6.25
C LEU A 251 6.82 19.50 7.53
N ASP A 252 6.89 18.18 7.44
CA ASP A 252 7.22 17.37 8.61
C ASP A 252 8.71 17.55 8.97
N PHE A 253 8.97 17.71 10.27
CA PHE A 253 10.32 17.72 10.82
C PHE A 253 10.73 16.31 11.21
N LEU A 254 11.94 15.91 10.81
CA LEU A 254 12.59 14.69 11.26
C LEU A 254 14.02 15.02 11.71
N SER A 255 14.54 14.21 12.63
CA SER A 255 15.98 14.16 12.88
C SER A 255 16.42 12.73 13.20
N SER A 256 17.57 12.33 12.65
CA SER A 256 18.26 11.14 13.09
C SER A 256 19.00 11.42 14.40
N VAL A 257 18.88 10.48 15.34
CA VAL A 257 19.46 10.56 16.67
C VAL A 257 20.48 9.46 16.86
N PHE A 258 21.54 9.74 17.61
CA PHE A 258 22.71 8.87 17.71
C PHE A 258 23.04 8.50 19.15
N SER A 259 22.31 9.02 20.11
CA SER A 259 22.44 8.72 21.53
C SER A 259 21.11 8.96 22.27
N ARG A 260 21.02 8.49 23.52
CA ARG A 260 19.84 8.71 24.36
C ARG A 260 19.55 10.21 24.63
N PRO A 261 20.55 11.07 24.92
CA PRO A 261 20.32 12.53 25.02
C PRO A 261 19.74 13.13 23.74
N ASP A 262 20.24 12.73 22.57
CA ASP A 262 19.73 13.22 21.28
C ASP A 262 18.27 12.77 21.07
N PHE A 263 17.95 11.51 21.43
CA PHE A 263 16.59 11.00 21.42
C PHE A 263 15.64 11.83 22.28
N ILE A 264 16.02 12.14 23.53
CA ILE A 264 15.20 12.94 24.45
C ILE A 264 14.90 14.32 23.86
N ALA A 265 15.88 14.94 23.19
CA ALA A 265 15.71 16.25 22.59
C ALA A 265 14.81 16.24 21.34
N VAL A 266 14.79 15.14 20.58
CA VAL A 266 14.10 15.05 19.28
C VAL A 266 12.71 14.43 19.39
N ASP A 267 12.51 13.43 20.25
CA ASP A 267 11.25 12.67 20.36
C ASP A 267 9.99 13.55 20.46
N PRO A 268 9.95 14.64 21.26
CA PRO A 268 8.76 15.48 21.39
C PRO A 268 8.26 16.08 20.06
N PHE A 269 9.16 16.27 19.09
CA PHE A 269 8.90 17.02 17.86
C PHE A 269 8.65 16.15 16.63
N VAL A 270 8.93 14.84 16.71
CA VAL A 270 8.83 13.93 15.55
C VAL A 270 7.62 13.01 15.65
N LYS A 271 6.95 12.83 14.51
CA LYS A 271 5.84 11.87 14.34
C LYS A 271 6.35 10.44 14.12
N MET A 272 7.59 10.32 13.67
CA MET A 272 8.28 9.05 13.42
C MET A 272 9.77 9.21 13.65
N HIS A 273 10.43 8.14 14.07
CA HIS A 273 11.87 8.12 14.29
C HIS A 273 12.61 7.65 13.05
N LYS A 274 13.79 8.22 12.81
CA LYS A 274 14.76 7.72 11.83
C LYS A 274 15.97 7.17 12.57
N ILE A 275 16.22 5.86 12.44
CA ILE A 275 17.45 5.22 12.91
C ILE A 275 18.41 5.10 11.72
N ALA A 276 19.59 5.70 11.86
CA ALA A 276 20.64 5.62 10.85
C ALA A 276 21.27 4.22 10.80
N SER A 277 21.99 3.94 9.72
CA SER A 277 22.43 2.58 9.38
C SER A 277 23.36 1.96 10.41
N TYR A 278 24.30 2.73 10.94
CA TYR A 278 25.26 2.24 11.93
C TYR A 278 24.63 2.10 13.32
N GLU A 279 23.54 2.81 13.58
CA GLU A 279 22.78 2.74 14.83
C GLU A 279 21.77 1.59 14.84
N LEU A 280 21.69 0.79 13.77
CA LEU A 280 20.81 -0.38 13.70
C LEU A 280 21.13 -1.39 14.82
N CYS A 281 22.38 -1.47 15.28
CA CYS A 281 22.79 -2.31 16.40
C CYS A 281 22.70 -1.63 17.78
N HIS A 282 22.28 -0.35 17.85
CA HIS A 282 22.28 0.44 19.07
C HIS A 282 21.11 0.09 19.99
N LEU A 283 21.30 -0.88 20.88
CA LEU A 283 20.26 -1.43 21.75
C LEU A 283 19.49 -0.37 22.55
N GLU A 284 20.19 0.50 23.28
CA GLU A 284 19.57 1.53 24.13
C GLU A 284 18.66 2.47 23.32
N LEU A 285 19.08 2.84 22.10
CA LEU A 285 18.32 3.72 21.23
C LEU A 285 17.07 3.03 20.67
N LEU A 286 17.19 1.75 20.27
CA LEU A 286 16.04 0.94 19.84
C LEU A 286 15.01 0.78 20.97
N GLU A 287 15.46 0.59 22.21
CA GLU A 287 14.58 0.50 23.38
C GLU A 287 13.85 1.82 23.66
N CYS A 288 14.53 2.96 23.50
CA CYS A 288 13.89 4.27 23.59
C CYS A 288 12.79 4.43 22.54
N VAL A 289 13.07 4.09 21.27
CA VAL A 289 12.08 4.15 20.17
C VAL A 289 10.93 3.18 20.42
N ALA A 290 11.20 1.98 20.95
CA ALA A 290 10.18 0.98 21.23
C ALA A 290 9.09 1.50 22.20
N GLN A 291 9.50 2.27 23.21
CA GLN A 291 8.58 2.83 24.21
C GLN A 291 7.61 3.86 23.63
N THR A 292 7.99 4.57 22.56
CA THR A 292 7.15 5.60 21.95
C THR A 292 5.97 5.04 21.17
N LYS A 293 6.10 3.80 20.66
CA LYS A 293 5.18 3.17 19.69
C LYS A 293 4.96 3.97 18.41
N LYS A 294 5.78 5.00 18.14
CA LYS A 294 5.77 5.76 16.89
C LYS A 294 6.37 4.92 15.77
N THR A 295 6.02 5.24 14.53
CA THR A 295 6.63 4.61 13.34
C THR A 295 8.15 4.80 13.36
N CYS A 296 8.90 3.79 12.96
CA CYS A 296 10.36 3.82 12.86
C CYS A 296 10.83 3.55 11.43
N LEU A 297 11.60 4.48 10.88
CA LEU A 297 12.31 4.38 9.62
C LEU A 297 13.73 3.85 9.89
N LEU A 298 13.96 2.56 9.65
CA LEU A 298 15.20 1.86 10.02
C LEU A 298 16.07 1.65 8.78
N SER A 299 17.19 2.38 8.65
CA SER A 299 18.13 2.16 7.52
C SER A 299 18.98 0.93 7.70
N THR A 300 19.25 0.24 6.59
CA THR A 300 19.88 -1.09 6.58
C THR A 300 21.21 -1.15 5.83
N GLY A 301 21.82 -0.01 5.52
CA GLY A 301 23.19 0.06 5.00
C GLY A 301 24.18 -0.61 5.94
N ALA A 302 25.13 -1.35 5.36
CA ALA A 302 26.12 -2.16 6.08
C ALA A 302 25.53 -3.20 7.06
N ALA A 303 24.25 -3.58 6.91
CA ALA A 303 23.59 -4.58 7.74
C ALA A 303 23.32 -5.89 6.97
N SER A 304 23.42 -7.02 7.66
CA SER A 304 22.95 -8.31 7.16
C SER A 304 21.45 -8.50 7.42
N MET A 305 20.85 -9.53 6.81
CA MET A 305 19.46 -9.90 7.11
C MET A 305 19.28 -10.33 8.58
N GLN A 306 20.31 -10.91 9.21
CA GLN A 306 20.25 -11.24 10.65
C GLN A 306 20.22 -9.98 11.51
N ASP A 307 21.02 -8.96 11.18
CA ASP A 307 21.04 -7.70 11.93
C ASP A 307 19.67 -7.00 11.83
N ILE A 308 19.09 -6.97 10.62
CA ILE A 308 17.76 -6.39 10.39
C ILE A 308 16.70 -7.13 11.21
N LEU A 309 16.73 -8.47 11.23
CA LEU A 309 15.81 -9.27 12.03
C LEU A 309 15.96 -8.96 13.53
N TRP A 310 17.20 -8.89 14.01
CA TRP A 310 17.50 -8.56 15.40
C TRP A 310 16.96 -7.18 15.78
N ALA A 311 17.27 -6.14 15.00
CA ALA A 311 16.83 -4.77 15.27
C ALA A 311 15.30 -4.66 15.23
N LYS A 312 14.66 -5.26 14.20
CA LYS A 312 13.20 -5.29 14.08
C LYS A 312 12.53 -6.00 15.25
N SER A 313 13.15 -7.04 15.82
CA SER A 313 12.61 -7.76 16.99
C SER A 313 12.48 -6.88 18.24
N ARG A 314 13.30 -5.82 18.35
CA ARG A 314 13.23 -4.84 19.45
C ARG A 314 12.16 -3.78 19.26
N LEU A 315 11.59 -3.69 18.06
CA LEU A 315 10.57 -2.74 17.67
C LEU A 315 9.24 -3.44 17.36
N SER A 316 8.93 -4.55 18.05
CA SER A 316 7.77 -5.40 17.75
C SER A 316 6.43 -4.69 17.84
N ASP A 317 6.33 -3.67 18.70
CA ASP A 317 5.13 -2.88 18.93
C ASP A 317 5.06 -1.62 18.06
N ASN A 318 6.12 -1.33 17.30
CA ASN A 318 6.18 -0.20 16.39
C ASN A 318 5.83 -0.64 14.95
N GLU A 319 5.32 0.30 14.17
CA GLU A 319 5.34 0.15 12.72
C GLU A 319 6.77 0.44 12.21
N VAL A 320 7.40 -0.55 11.58
CA VAL A 320 8.77 -0.42 11.07
C VAL A 320 8.77 -0.37 9.54
N ILE A 321 9.40 0.67 8.98
CA ILE A 321 9.68 0.77 7.56
C ILE A 321 11.18 0.53 7.36
N LEU A 322 11.52 -0.53 6.64
CA LEU A 322 12.91 -0.88 6.37
C LEU A 322 13.43 -0.08 5.17
N MET A 323 14.46 0.72 5.39
CA MET A 323 15.04 1.59 4.36
C MET A 323 16.28 0.91 3.77
N GLN A 324 16.15 0.38 2.55
CA GLN A 324 17.30 -0.10 1.77
C GLN A 324 18.28 1.05 1.64
N CYS A 325 19.55 0.76 1.86
CA CYS A 325 20.61 1.75 1.85
C CYS A 325 21.93 1.05 1.55
N THR A 326 22.80 1.73 0.81
CA THR A 326 24.20 1.34 0.67
C THR A 326 25.02 2.43 1.36
N ALA A 327 25.83 2.06 2.35
CA ALA A 327 26.60 3.00 3.16
C ALA A 327 27.90 3.41 2.42
N HIS A 328 27.74 4.07 1.27
CA HIS A 328 28.83 4.59 0.45
C HIS A 328 28.45 5.94 -0.18
N TYR A 329 29.37 6.90 -0.20
CA TYR A 329 29.07 8.32 -0.47
C TYR A 329 30.00 8.89 -1.56
N PRO A 330 29.55 9.04 -2.82
CA PRO A 330 28.26 8.62 -3.36
C PRO A 330 28.27 7.12 -3.68
N THR A 331 27.12 6.47 -3.59
CA THR A 331 26.98 5.06 -3.97
C THR A 331 27.01 4.91 -5.51
N PRO A 332 27.88 4.05 -6.07
CA PRO A 332 27.81 3.65 -7.48
C PRO A 332 26.46 3.01 -7.82
N ILE A 333 25.97 3.19 -9.05
CA ILE A 333 24.62 2.74 -9.44
C ILE A 333 24.48 1.21 -9.30
N GLU A 334 25.53 0.47 -9.65
CA GLU A 334 25.64 -0.97 -9.52
C GLU A 334 25.53 -1.47 -8.08
N ASP A 335 25.91 -0.64 -7.09
CA ASP A 335 25.92 -0.98 -5.67
C ASP A 335 24.64 -0.55 -4.93
N LEU A 336 23.69 0.11 -5.61
CA LEU A 336 22.38 0.46 -5.02
C LEU A 336 21.57 -0.80 -4.67
N ASN A 337 21.69 -1.84 -5.50
CA ASN A 337 21.03 -3.13 -5.34
C ASN A 337 19.54 -3.03 -4.97
N LEU A 338 18.75 -2.29 -5.76
CA LEU A 338 17.35 -1.97 -5.44
C LEU A 338 16.44 -3.21 -5.32
N ASN A 339 16.83 -4.35 -5.90
CA ASN A 339 16.09 -5.60 -5.74
C ASN A 339 16.03 -6.10 -4.28
N THR A 340 16.93 -5.64 -3.41
CA THR A 340 16.87 -5.90 -1.96
C THR A 340 15.56 -5.40 -1.34
N LEU A 341 14.93 -4.38 -1.91
CA LEU A 341 13.58 -3.94 -1.50
C LEU A 341 12.56 -5.08 -1.61
N LEU A 342 12.59 -5.85 -2.70
CA LEU A 342 11.70 -6.99 -2.92
C LEU A 342 11.97 -8.10 -1.90
N GLN A 343 13.25 -8.40 -1.65
CA GLN A 343 13.67 -9.38 -0.66
C GLN A 343 13.18 -8.98 0.73
N MET A 344 13.55 -7.80 1.24
CA MET A 344 13.16 -7.31 2.57
C MET A 344 11.64 -7.30 2.75
N LYS A 345 10.91 -6.82 1.74
CA LYS A 345 9.43 -6.81 1.76
C LYS A 345 8.86 -8.22 1.84
N SER A 346 9.41 -9.16 1.07
CA SER A 346 8.95 -10.55 1.07
C SER A 346 9.30 -11.29 2.37
N THR A 347 10.47 -11.04 2.94
CA THR A 347 10.97 -11.69 4.17
C THR A 347 10.29 -11.14 5.42
N PHE A 348 10.27 -9.82 5.58
CA PHE A 348 9.81 -9.18 6.82
C PHE A 348 8.34 -8.77 6.79
N LYS A 349 7.66 -8.88 5.63
CA LYS A 349 6.25 -8.53 5.43
C LYS A 349 5.90 -7.12 5.94
N THR A 350 6.84 -6.19 5.80
CA THR A 350 6.75 -4.82 6.30
C THR A 350 6.94 -3.83 5.15
N PRO A 351 6.46 -2.56 5.26
CA PRO A 351 6.77 -1.55 4.27
C PRO A 351 8.28 -1.35 4.13
N VAL A 352 8.71 -1.01 2.92
CA VAL A 352 10.12 -0.76 2.60
C VAL A 352 10.25 0.64 2.02
N GLY A 353 11.43 1.22 2.13
CA GLY A 353 11.80 2.49 1.52
C GLY A 353 13.24 2.46 1.03
N LEU A 354 13.68 3.54 0.39
CA LEU A 354 15.06 3.73 -0.04
C LEU A 354 15.64 4.96 0.66
N SER A 355 16.80 4.80 1.28
CA SER A 355 17.69 5.88 1.71
C SER A 355 18.88 5.87 0.76
N ASP A 356 18.91 6.86 -0.12
CA ASP A 356 19.72 6.86 -1.34
C ASP A 356 20.90 7.83 -1.23
N HIS A 357 22.11 7.29 -1.40
CA HIS A 357 23.37 8.03 -1.38
C HIS A 357 24.02 8.13 -2.77
N SER A 358 23.32 7.71 -3.84
CA SER A 358 23.78 7.98 -5.21
C SER A 358 23.50 9.43 -5.60
N MET A 359 24.14 9.91 -6.67
CA MET A 359 23.80 11.19 -7.30
C MET A 359 22.67 11.08 -8.33
N ASP A 360 22.14 9.88 -8.54
CA ASP A 360 21.19 9.59 -9.60
C ASP A 360 19.75 10.02 -9.25
N LEU A 361 18.98 10.50 -10.24
CA LEU A 361 17.60 10.95 -10.05
C LEU A 361 16.56 9.88 -10.43
N LEU A 362 16.98 8.79 -11.09
CA LEU A 362 16.14 7.71 -11.57
C LEU A 362 15.94 6.63 -10.49
N ALA A 363 16.97 6.30 -9.72
CA ALA A 363 16.96 5.26 -8.69
C ALA A 363 15.78 5.41 -7.70
N PRO A 364 15.44 6.62 -7.19
CA PRO A 364 14.25 6.80 -6.36
C PRO A 364 12.94 6.38 -7.04
N SER A 365 12.80 6.67 -8.34
CA SER A 365 11.60 6.32 -9.11
C SER A 365 11.50 4.81 -9.34
N ILE A 366 12.62 4.15 -9.61
CA ILE A 366 12.69 2.68 -9.72
C ILE A 366 12.32 2.02 -8.39
N ALA A 367 12.86 2.53 -7.28
CA ALA A 367 12.53 2.02 -5.95
C ALA A 367 11.03 2.12 -5.65
N VAL A 368 10.37 3.20 -6.04
CA VAL A 368 8.91 3.34 -5.95
C VAL A 368 8.18 2.28 -6.78
N SER A 369 8.63 2.00 -8.01
CA SER A 369 8.07 0.91 -8.82
C SER A 369 8.27 -0.48 -8.20
N LEU A 370 9.36 -0.68 -7.45
CA LEU A 370 9.61 -1.90 -6.66
C LEU A 370 8.82 -1.92 -5.33
N GLY A 371 8.08 -0.85 -5.04
CA GLY A 371 7.14 -0.76 -3.94
C GLY A 371 7.70 -0.13 -2.67
N ALA A 372 8.72 0.74 -2.80
CA ALA A 372 9.16 1.65 -1.76
C ALA A 372 8.07 2.67 -1.42
N SER A 373 7.72 2.79 -0.14
CA SER A 373 6.76 3.76 0.40
C SER A 373 7.41 5.02 0.94
N VAL A 374 8.73 5.02 1.12
CA VAL A 374 9.52 6.17 1.60
C VAL A 374 10.76 6.30 0.74
N ILE A 375 11.10 7.53 0.36
CA ILE A 375 12.36 7.89 -0.30
C ILE A 375 13.04 8.95 0.56
N GLU A 376 14.32 8.74 0.85
CA GLU A 376 15.20 9.70 1.51
C GLU A 376 16.42 9.95 0.61
N LYS A 377 16.77 11.22 0.40
CA LYS A 377 17.88 11.64 -0.46
C LYS A 377 18.56 12.85 0.14
N HIS A 378 19.90 12.87 0.16
CA HIS A 378 20.66 14.03 0.64
C HIS A 378 20.37 15.27 -0.22
N PHE A 379 20.25 16.41 0.45
CA PHE A 379 19.88 17.68 -0.14
C PHE A 379 20.79 18.80 0.36
N THR A 380 21.13 19.73 -0.54
CA THR A 380 21.90 20.93 -0.25
C THR A 380 21.42 22.12 -1.07
N LEU A 381 21.69 23.34 -0.60
CA LEU A 381 21.49 24.55 -1.40
C LEU A 381 22.58 24.72 -2.48
N SER A 382 23.78 24.20 -2.23
CA SER A 382 24.84 24.15 -3.23
C SER A 382 25.89 23.08 -2.90
N ARG A 383 26.33 22.35 -3.92
CA ARG A 383 27.44 21.39 -3.83
C ARG A 383 28.81 22.06 -3.68
N GLN A 384 28.89 23.37 -3.93
CA GLN A 384 30.14 24.13 -3.81
C GLN A 384 30.51 24.45 -2.36
N TYR A 385 29.58 24.32 -1.42
CA TYR A 385 29.90 24.52 -0.01
C TYR A 385 30.82 23.42 0.52
N ALA A 386 31.69 23.81 1.45
CA ALA A 386 32.55 22.87 2.15
C ALA A 386 31.73 21.99 3.11
N GLY A 387 32.13 20.72 3.23
CA GLY A 387 31.54 19.77 4.15
C GLY A 387 31.50 18.35 3.58
N PRO A 388 31.21 17.35 4.42
CA PRO A 388 31.31 15.95 4.03
C PRO A 388 30.22 15.55 3.01
N ASP A 389 29.04 16.17 3.08
CA ASP A 389 27.86 15.69 2.34
C ASP A 389 27.42 16.59 1.18
N HIS A 390 27.91 17.83 1.11
CA HIS A 390 27.52 18.79 0.07
C HIS A 390 27.79 18.26 -1.33
N PHE A 391 28.93 17.62 -1.57
CA PHE A 391 29.42 17.32 -2.92
C PHE A 391 28.59 16.27 -3.69
N PHE A 392 27.80 15.43 -2.99
CA PHE A 392 26.94 14.41 -3.61
C PHE A 392 25.44 14.65 -3.40
N ALA A 393 25.07 15.54 -2.49
CA ALA A 393 23.68 15.91 -2.25
C ALA A 393 23.03 16.53 -3.49
N LEU A 394 21.70 16.43 -3.61
CA LEU A 394 20.95 17.10 -4.66
C LEU A 394 20.82 18.60 -4.38
N GLU A 395 20.93 19.42 -5.43
CA GLU A 395 20.58 20.84 -5.40
C GLU A 395 19.06 21.03 -5.61
N PRO A 396 18.50 22.25 -5.36
CA PRO A 396 17.05 22.45 -5.35
C PRO A 396 16.30 22.00 -6.61
N ASP A 397 16.84 22.28 -7.80
CA ASP A 397 16.20 21.90 -9.07
C ASP A 397 16.23 20.38 -9.32
N GLU A 398 17.29 19.71 -8.87
CA GLU A 398 17.41 18.25 -8.94
C GLU A 398 16.47 17.58 -7.94
N LEU A 399 16.35 18.12 -6.72
CA LEU A 399 15.39 17.64 -5.73
C LEU A 399 13.95 17.76 -6.26
N LYS A 400 13.61 18.90 -6.88
CA LYS A 400 12.31 19.12 -7.53
C LYS A 400 12.07 18.14 -8.67
N THR A 401 13.08 17.90 -9.49
CA THR A 401 13.03 16.93 -10.60
C THR A 401 12.80 15.52 -10.07
N MET A 402 13.51 15.11 -9.01
CA MET A 402 13.34 13.81 -8.35
C MET A 402 11.91 13.65 -7.82
N CYS A 403 11.38 14.65 -7.10
CA CYS A 403 10.01 14.65 -6.59
C CYS A 403 8.99 14.48 -7.72
N LEU A 404 9.12 15.24 -8.81
CA LEU A 404 8.26 15.12 -9.98
C LEU A 404 8.31 13.73 -10.62
N ASN A 405 9.50 13.15 -10.74
CA ASN A 405 9.70 11.81 -11.29
C ASN A 405 9.07 10.73 -10.40
N ILE A 406 9.21 10.84 -9.08
CA ILE A 406 8.51 9.97 -8.12
C ILE A 406 6.99 10.05 -8.33
N ARG A 407 6.42 11.25 -8.43
CA ARG A 407 4.97 11.41 -8.66
C ARG A 407 4.51 10.83 -10.01
N LYS A 408 5.35 10.88 -11.04
CA LYS A 408 5.09 10.20 -12.32
C LYS A 408 5.13 8.67 -12.16
N ALA A 409 6.15 8.15 -11.49
CA ALA A 409 6.31 6.72 -11.23
C ALA A 409 5.11 6.13 -10.46
N GLU A 410 4.59 6.85 -9.46
CA GLU A 410 3.38 6.46 -8.73
C GLU A 410 2.15 6.35 -9.66
N LYS A 411 1.95 7.35 -10.53
CA LYS A 411 0.86 7.34 -11.51
C LYS A 411 0.99 6.21 -12.52
N MET A 412 2.22 5.88 -12.92
CA MET A 412 2.51 4.76 -13.83
C MET A 412 2.29 3.40 -13.16
N GLY A 413 2.66 3.28 -11.87
CA GLY A 413 2.58 2.04 -11.09
C GLY A 413 1.17 1.60 -10.65
N LYS A 414 0.11 2.33 -11.03
CA LYS A 414 -1.34 2.11 -10.71
C LYS A 414 -1.61 0.92 -9.77
N ASN A 415 -1.88 -0.26 -10.35
CA ASN A 415 -2.37 -1.44 -9.65
C ASN A 415 -1.67 -2.72 -10.14
N PHE A 416 -1.56 -3.72 -9.26
CA PHE A 416 -1.05 -5.06 -9.55
C PHE A 416 -2.07 -5.94 -10.31
N SER A 417 -2.83 -5.36 -11.25
CA SER A 417 -3.82 -6.09 -12.04
C SER A 417 -3.77 -5.65 -13.51
N LYS A 418 -3.47 -6.61 -14.41
CA LYS A 418 -3.61 -6.39 -15.84
C LYS A 418 -5.09 -6.39 -16.18
N LYS A 419 -5.55 -5.27 -16.72
CA LYS A 419 -6.89 -5.09 -17.28
C LYS A 419 -6.80 -4.35 -18.61
N VAL A 420 -7.95 -4.27 -19.28
CA VAL A 420 -8.15 -3.36 -20.41
C VAL A 420 -8.41 -1.99 -19.81
N GLU A 421 -7.54 -1.03 -20.10
CA GLU A 421 -7.72 0.34 -19.68
C GLU A 421 -8.86 1.00 -20.45
N ASN A 422 -9.48 2.05 -19.89
CA ASN A 422 -10.59 2.73 -20.56
C ASN A 422 -10.20 3.25 -21.95
N VAL A 423 -8.95 3.70 -22.11
CA VAL A 423 -8.38 4.16 -23.39
C VAL A 423 -8.20 3.04 -24.41
N GLU A 424 -8.20 1.78 -23.98
CA GLU A 424 -8.09 0.61 -24.86
C GLU A 424 -9.47 0.06 -25.27
N LYS A 425 -10.59 0.54 -24.70
CA LYS A 425 -11.91 -0.07 -24.90
C LYS A 425 -12.36 -0.09 -26.35
N GLU A 426 -12.14 1.00 -27.09
CA GLU A 426 -12.45 1.07 -28.52
C GLU A 426 -11.73 -0.05 -29.29
N LEU A 427 -10.40 -0.10 -29.20
CA LEU A 427 -9.59 -1.13 -29.84
C LEU A 427 -9.89 -2.54 -29.31
N PHE A 428 -10.31 -2.68 -28.06
CA PHE A 428 -10.72 -3.97 -27.51
C PHE A 428 -11.94 -4.54 -28.24
N TYR A 429 -12.92 -3.71 -28.59
CA TYR A 429 -14.10 -4.15 -29.34
C TYR A 429 -13.84 -4.22 -30.85
N PHE A 430 -13.13 -3.22 -31.39
CA PHE A 430 -12.86 -3.08 -32.82
C PHE A 430 -11.81 -4.08 -33.35
N ALA A 431 -10.66 -4.20 -32.67
CA ALA A 431 -9.48 -4.90 -33.20
C ALA A 431 -9.30 -6.33 -32.68
N LYS A 432 -10.06 -6.75 -31.64
CA LYS A 432 -10.01 -8.15 -31.20
C LYS A 432 -10.69 -9.06 -32.20
N ARG A 433 -10.10 -10.24 -32.37
CA ARG A 433 -10.71 -11.28 -33.20
C ARG A 433 -11.87 -11.96 -32.47
N ARG A 434 -12.93 -12.24 -33.23
CA ARG A 434 -14.19 -12.86 -32.84
C ARG A 434 -14.64 -13.82 -33.95
N LEU A 435 -15.62 -14.66 -33.67
CA LEU A 435 -16.22 -15.53 -34.67
C LEU A 435 -17.21 -14.72 -35.51
N HIS A 436 -16.94 -14.59 -36.80
CA HIS A 436 -17.78 -13.89 -37.76
C HIS A 436 -18.11 -14.79 -38.94
N THR A 437 -19.33 -14.70 -39.44
CA THR A 437 -19.72 -15.33 -40.70
C THR A 437 -18.90 -14.76 -41.86
N THR A 438 -18.52 -15.61 -42.82
CA THR A 438 -17.77 -15.21 -44.03
C THR A 438 -18.65 -15.22 -45.28
N ARG A 439 -19.94 -15.45 -45.09
CA ARG A 439 -21.02 -15.41 -46.09
C ARG A 439 -22.34 -15.48 -45.33
N TYR A 440 -23.47 -15.33 -46.04
CA TYR A 440 -24.78 -15.62 -45.49
C TYR A 440 -24.89 -17.07 -44.96
N VAL A 441 -25.47 -17.24 -43.76
CA VAL A 441 -25.76 -18.53 -43.11
C VAL A 441 -27.25 -18.61 -42.84
N LYS A 442 -27.92 -19.61 -43.43
CA LYS A 442 -29.38 -19.78 -43.27
C LYS A 442 -29.71 -20.46 -41.93
N LYS A 443 -30.83 -20.11 -41.32
CA LYS A 443 -31.41 -20.88 -40.21
C LYS A 443 -31.53 -22.36 -40.60
N GLY A 444 -31.03 -23.24 -39.73
CA GLY A 444 -30.97 -24.69 -39.98
C GLY A 444 -29.68 -25.15 -40.66
N GLU A 445 -28.82 -24.25 -41.14
CA GLU A 445 -27.50 -24.59 -41.68
C GLU A 445 -26.50 -24.86 -40.54
N ALA A 446 -25.56 -25.79 -40.75
CA ALA A 446 -24.47 -26.01 -39.81
C ALA A 446 -23.37 -24.95 -39.97
N PHE A 447 -22.90 -24.38 -38.87
CA PHE A 447 -21.66 -23.60 -38.85
C PHE A 447 -20.46 -24.50 -39.13
N VAL A 448 -19.67 -24.18 -40.15
CA VAL A 448 -18.46 -24.91 -40.54
C VAL A 448 -17.30 -23.93 -40.65
N TYR A 449 -16.33 -24.08 -39.75
CA TYR A 449 -15.16 -23.21 -39.67
C TYR A 449 -14.38 -23.23 -40.99
N LYS A 450 -13.92 -22.06 -41.45
CA LYS A 450 -13.28 -21.82 -42.75
C LYS A 450 -14.16 -22.00 -43.99
N LYS A 451 -15.44 -22.36 -43.82
CA LYS A 451 -16.38 -22.49 -44.94
C LYS A 451 -17.45 -21.40 -44.93
N ASN A 452 -18.07 -21.17 -43.78
CA ASN A 452 -19.11 -20.15 -43.64
C ASN A 452 -18.92 -19.22 -42.43
N PHE A 453 -17.92 -19.48 -41.59
CA PHE A 453 -17.44 -18.53 -40.58
C PHE A 453 -15.94 -18.67 -40.32
N ASP A 454 -15.31 -17.60 -39.81
CA ASP A 454 -13.89 -17.55 -39.49
C ASP A 454 -13.62 -16.66 -38.24
N ILE A 455 -12.37 -16.63 -37.80
CA ILE A 455 -11.86 -15.80 -36.71
C ILE A 455 -11.36 -14.47 -37.31
N LEU A 456 -12.23 -13.46 -37.33
CA LEU A 456 -11.96 -12.15 -37.94
C LEU A 456 -11.99 -11.03 -36.89
N ARG A 457 -11.40 -9.87 -37.19
CA ARG A 457 -11.55 -8.67 -36.34
C ARG A 457 -12.94 -8.08 -36.57
N SER A 458 -13.62 -7.66 -35.50
CA SER A 458 -15.01 -7.17 -35.61
C SER A 458 -15.13 -5.88 -36.42
N GLY A 459 -14.14 -4.97 -36.33
CA GLY A 459 -14.30 -3.62 -36.86
C GLY A 459 -15.50 -2.93 -36.23
N ASP A 460 -16.34 -2.31 -37.05
CA ASP A 460 -17.60 -1.67 -36.63
C ASP A 460 -18.78 -2.65 -36.55
N LYS A 461 -18.56 -3.93 -36.87
CA LYS A 461 -19.59 -4.97 -36.73
C LYS A 461 -19.74 -5.36 -35.27
N LYS A 462 -20.94 -5.83 -34.92
CA LYS A 462 -21.20 -6.41 -33.61
C LYS A 462 -20.25 -7.59 -33.35
N ALA A 463 -19.52 -7.53 -32.23
CA ALA A 463 -18.56 -8.56 -31.86
C ALA A 463 -19.26 -9.90 -31.61
N GLY A 464 -18.83 -10.95 -32.32
CA GLY A 464 -19.24 -12.32 -32.05
C GLY A 464 -18.57 -12.91 -30.81
N LEU A 465 -18.71 -14.22 -30.62
CA LEU A 465 -18.06 -14.99 -29.57
C LEU A 465 -16.53 -14.94 -29.69
N GLU A 466 -15.84 -15.08 -28.55
CA GLU A 466 -14.39 -15.17 -28.55
C GLU A 466 -13.91 -16.46 -29.23
N PRO A 467 -12.72 -16.46 -29.89
CA PRO A 467 -12.22 -17.61 -30.64
C PRO A 467 -12.05 -18.89 -29.81
N LYS A 468 -11.87 -18.77 -28.49
CA LYS A 468 -11.80 -19.93 -27.57
C LYS A 468 -13.10 -20.76 -27.56
N TYR A 469 -14.22 -20.20 -28.03
CA TYR A 469 -15.50 -20.90 -28.14
C TYR A 469 -15.73 -21.52 -29.52
N LEU A 470 -14.73 -21.53 -30.41
CA LEU A 470 -14.86 -22.07 -31.77
C LEU A 470 -15.43 -23.49 -31.79
N GLN A 471 -14.97 -24.37 -30.91
CA GLN A 471 -15.45 -25.76 -30.84
C GLN A 471 -16.90 -25.88 -30.35
N LEU A 472 -17.42 -24.87 -29.67
CA LEU A 472 -18.83 -24.81 -29.28
C LEU A 472 -19.73 -24.34 -30.43
N VAL A 473 -19.16 -23.74 -31.47
CA VAL A 473 -19.88 -23.22 -32.65
C VAL A 473 -19.76 -24.17 -33.83
N ASN A 474 -18.55 -24.69 -34.10
CA ASN A 474 -18.30 -25.56 -35.25
C ASN A 474 -19.15 -26.84 -35.19
N GLY A 475 -19.88 -27.13 -36.26
CA GLY A 475 -20.80 -28.25 -36.39
C GLY A 475 -22.19 -28.02 -35.79
N LYS A 476 -22.45 -26.87 -35.15
CA LYS A 476 -23.77 -26.56 -34.59
C LYS A 476 -24.70 -25.95 -35.63
N ILE A 477 -26.00 -26.07 -35.40
CA ILE A 477 -27.05 -25.60 -36.31
C ILE A 477 -27.44 -24.17 -35.96
N ALA A 478 -27.42 -23.28 -36.96
CA ALA A 478 -27.83 -21.89 -36.85
C ALA A 478 -29.31 -21.76 -36.48
N GLN A 479 -29.62 -20.99 -35.44
CA GLN A 479 -30.99 -20.80 -34.93
C GLN A 479 -31.74 -19.64 -35.61
N CYS A 480 -31.02 -18.77 -36.30
CA CYS A 480 -31.53 -17.69 -37.14
C CYS A 480 -30.68 -17.55 -38.40
N ASP A 481 -31.19 -16.76 -39.35
CA ASP A 481 -30.40 -16.31 -40.49
C ASP A 481 -29.34 -15.29 -40.01
N LEU A 482 -28.14 -15.35 -40.57
CA LEU A 482 -27.03 -14.41 -40.33
C LEU A 482 -26.44 -13.93 -41.65
N ASP A 483 -26.26 -12.61 -41.79
CA ASP A 483 -25.62 -12.01 -42.97
C ASP A 483 -24.10 -12.21 -42.96
N GLU A 484 -23.43 -11.94 -44.09
CA GLU A 484 -21.97 -11.95 -44.17
C GLU A 484 -21.32 -10.90 -43.27
N GLY A 485 -20.33 -11.32 -42.48
CA GLY A 485 -19.59 -10.45 -41.56
C GLY A 485 -20.27 -10.24 -40.20
N GLU A 486 -21.43 -10.83 -39.95
CA GLU A 486 -22.07 -10.79 -38.64
C GLU A 486 -21.30 -11.60 -37.60
N GLY A 487 -21.25 -11.07 -36.38
CA GLY A 487 -20.63 -11.77 -35.25
C GLY A 487 -21.56 -12.84 -34.70
N ILE A 488 -21.09 -14.09 -34.63
CA ILE A 488 -21.86 -15.22 -34.12
C ILE A 488 -21.97 -15.10 -32.60
N GLU A 489 -23.19 -15.02 -32.08
CA GLU A 489 -23.55 -14.95 -30.66
C GLU A 489 -24.00 -16.32 -30.12
N GLN A 490 -24.07 -16.46 -28.79
CA GLN A 490 -24.49 -17.72 -28.16
C GLN A 490 -25.91 -18.15 -28.53
N LYS A 491 -26.83 -17.19 -28.71
CA LYS A 491 -28.23 -17.42 -29.11
C LYS A 491 -28.33 -18.05 -30.50
N ASP A 492 -27.34 -17.85 -31.35
CA ASP A 492 -27.34 -18.32 -32.74
C ASP A 492 -27.03 -19.83 -32.80
N VAL A 493 -26.53 -20.39 -31.69
CA VAL A 493 -26.04 -21.77 -31.57
C VAL A 493 -26.93 -22.62 -30.66
N ASN A 494 -27.61 -22.01 -29.68
CA ASN A 494 -28.44 -22.69 -28.68
C ASN A 494 -29.89 -22.19 -28.73
N ALA A 495 -30.86 -23.07 -28.99
CA ALA A 495 -32.29 -22.76 -29.00
C ALA A 495 -32.88 -22.37 -27.63
N ALA A 496 -32.15 -22.64 -26.52
CA ALA A 496 -32.61 -22.45 -25.15
C ALA A 496 -31.56 -21.75 -24.28
N ALA A 497 -31.32 -20.46 -24.51
CA ALA A 497 -30.52 -19.63 -23.60
C ALA A 497 -30.99 -18.17 -23.62
N SER A 498 -32.26 -17.95 -23.27
CA SER A 498 -32.64 -16.69 -22.63
C SER A 498 -32.10 -16.71 -21.19
N THR A 499 -31.50 -15.60 -20.78
CA THR A 499 -31.00 -15.28 -19.42
C THR A 499 -29.84 -16.11 -18.88
N PHE A 500 -28.61 -15.61 -19.02
CA PHE A 500 -27.64 -15.50 -17.91
C PHE A 500 -26.66 -14.36 -18.24
N PHE A 501 -26.76 -13.25 -17.50
CA PHE A 501 -25.80 -12.15 -17.46
C PHE A 501 -25.19 -12.08 -16.06
#